data_AF-A0A2G1W4A2-F1
#
_entry.id   AF-A0A2G1W4A2-F1
#
_cell.length_a   1.000
_cell.length_b   1.000
_cell.length_c   1.000
_cell.angle_alpha   90.00
_cell.angle_beta   90.00
_cell.angle_gamma   90.00
#
_symmetry.space_group_name_H-M   'P 1'
#
loop_
_entity.id
_entity.type
_entity.pdbx_description
1 polymer ?
#
loop_
_entity_poly.entity_id
_entity_poly.type
_entity_poly.pdbx_seq_one_letter_code
_entity_poly.pdbx_strand_id
1 'polypeptide(L)'
;MISKVNAICLAVLMIAAWFLAQWTEGVWWVAPPSAARWWMAAGSLVAYGLLCAWSLRNDSVTKTSTTNFTSVASEQVTENRPATSANDDSVLVVYASETGFAEELAQQTLELLRAAGKVVELLPLDELSVEQLQTVPHAFFLASTAGDGEPPVHAFEFAEEVMSSKHDLSSLTYVVLALGDSSYDEYCAFGRQIDAWLQRCDAKAADERIEVDDADPLALSAWQALVEEFAGNAQPSL
;
A
#
# COMPACT_ATOMS: atom_id res chain seq x y z
N MET A 1 -3.56 15.00 9.60
CA MET A 1 -3.08 16.39 9.85
C MET A 1 -1.92 16.83 8.93
N ILE A 2 -1.57 16.06 7.89
CA ILE A 2 -0.41 16.27 7.01
C ILE A 2 -0.62 17.33 5.90
N SER A 3 -1.87 17.65 5.50
CA SER A 3 -2.09 18.58 4.37
C SER A 3 -1.75 20.04 4.68
N LYS A 4 -1.92 20.49 5.94
CA LYS A 4 -1.64 21.88 6.32
C LYS A 4 -0.15 22.20 6.28
N VAL A 5 0.70 21.25 6.67
CA VAL A 5 2.16 21.44 6.65
C VAL A 5 2.68 21.47 5.21
N ASN A 6 2.17 20.60 4.34
CA ASN A 6 2.59 20.57 2.94
C ASN A 6 2.12 21.80 2.14
N ALA A 7 0.90 22.28 2.41
CA ALA A 7 0.39 23.52 1.82
C ALA A 7 1.20 24.76 2.26
N ILE A 8 1.63 24.80 3.52
CA ILE A 8 2.51 25.87 4.03
C ILE A 8 3.88 25.79 3.34
N CYS A 9 4.47 24.60 3.19
CA CYS A 9 5.74 24.43 2.47
C CYS A 9 5.64 24.88 1.00
N LEU A 10 4.57 24.52 0.28
CA LEU A 10 4.38 24.94 -1.11
C LEU A 10 4.21 26.46 -1.23
N ALA A 11 3.46 27.08 -0.31
CA ALA A 11 3.31 28.54 -0.29
C ALA A 11 4.65 29.24 -0.03
N VAL A 12 5.46 28.74 0.91
CA VAL A 12 6.80 29.27 1.20
C VAL A 12 7.73 29.12 0.01
N LEU A 13 7.71 27.98 -0.69
CA LEU A 13 8.53 27.75 -1.88
C LEU A 13 8.14 28.65 -3.05
N MET A 14 6.85 28.88 -3.28
CA MET A 14 6.39 29.81 -4.32
C MET A 14 6.78 31.26 -4.02
N ILE A 15 6.69 31.68 -2.75
CA ILE A 15 7.13 33.03 -2.34
C ILE A 15 8.65 33.17 -2.51
N ALA A 16 9.43 32.15 -2.13
CA ALA A 16 10.88 32.16 -2.31
C ALA A 16 11.28 32.20 -3.80
N ALA A 17 10.61 31.41 -4.65
CA ALA A 17 10.83 31.39 -6.09
C ALA A 17 10.46 32.73 -6.75
N TRP A 18 9.34 33.35 -6.35
CA TRP A 18 8.93 34.66 -6.82
C TRP A 18 9.92 35.76 -6.37
N PHE A 19 10.39 35.71 -5.13
CA PHE A 19 11.38 36.65 -4.61
C PHE A 19 12.73 36.51 -5.32
N LEU A 20 13.15 35.27 -5.62
CA LEU A 20 14.35 34.99 -6.42
C LEU A 20 14.22 35.49 -7.86
N ALA A 21 13.03 35.34 -8.47
CA ALA A 21 12.77 35.84 -9.83
C ALA A 21 12.82 37.38 -9.92
N GLN A 22 12.38 38.08 -8.87
CA GLN A 22 12.46 39.54 -8.78
C GLN A 22 13.89 40.07 -8.59
N TRP A 23 14.82 39.21 -8.19
CA TRP A 23 16.25 39.54 -8.07
C TRP A 23 17.08 39.14 -9.30
N THR A 24 16.46 38.50 -10.29
CA THR A 24 17.12 38.13 -11.55
C THR A 24 16.73 39.09 -12.68
N GLU A 25 17.19 40.34 -12.62
CA GLU A 25 17.21 41.20 -13.80
C GLU A 25 18.46 40.89 -14.66
N GLY A 26 18.29 40.06 -15.68
CA GLY A 26 19.38 39.79 -16.63
C GLY A 26 19.02 38.81 -17.74
N VAL A 27 19.35 39.20 -18.98
CA VAL A 27 19.18 38.42 -20.22
C VAL A 27 19.87 37.04 -20.13
N TRP A 28 19.04 36.02 -20.33
CA TRP A 28 19.21 34.58 -20.15
C TRP A 28 20.10 33.82 -21.17
N TRP A 29 21.33 34.27 -21.49
CA TRP A 29 22.24 33.39 -22.24
C TRP A 29 23.74 33.49 -21.88
N VAL A 30 24.24 32.34 -21.41
CA VAL A 30 25.61 31.78 -21.32
C VAL A 30 26.77 32.74 -21.04
N ALA A 31 27.06 32.93 -19.75
CA ALA A 31 28.43 33.09 -19.27
C ALA A 31 28.93 31.73 -18.74
N PRO A 32 30.20 31.34 -18.93
CA PRO A 32 30.73 30.13 -18.31
C PRO A 32 30.54 30.25 -16.79
N PRO A 33 29.85 29.29 -16.14
CA PRO A 33 29.55 29.38 -14.72
C PRO A 33 30.85 29.53 -13.92
N SER A 34 30.92 30.57 -13.10
CA SER A 34 32.02 30.74 -12.15
C SER A 34 32.08 29.52 -11.24
N ALA A 35 33.30 29.09 -10.86
CA ALA A 35 33.54 27.87 -10.08
C ALA A 35 32.62 27.76 -8.86
N ALA A 36 32.27 28.88 -8.23
CA ALA A 36 31.37 28.96 -7.09
C ALA A 36 29.97 28.35 -7.33
N ARG A 37 29.42 28.41 -8.56
CA ARG A 37 28.10 27.83 -8.88
C ARG A 37 28.17 26.31 -9.03
N TRP A 38 29.29 25.77 -9.52
CA TRP A 38 29.54 24.32 -9.52
C TRP A 38 29.64 23.76 -8.12
N TRP A 39 30.24 24.48 -7.18
CA TRP A 39 30.31 24.06 -5.78
C TRP A 39 28.92 24.02 -5.12
N MET A 40 28.03 24.95 -5.45
CA MET A 40 26.64 24.92 -4.96
C MET A 40 25.81 23.78 -5.57
N ALA A 41 25.95 23.53 -6.88
CA ALA A 41 25.27 22.42 -7.55
C ALA A 41 25.78 21.05 -7.03
N ALA A 42 27.11 20.90 -6.89
CA ALA A 42 27.71 19.72 -6.29
C ALA A 42 27.27 19.56 -4.82
N GLY A 43 27.20 20.66 -4.06
CA GLY A 43 26.69 20.65 -2.69
C GLY A 43 25.24 20.17 -2.61
N SER A 44 24.38 20.62 -3.52
CA SER A 44 22.97 20.19 -3.56
C SER A 44 22.82 18.70 -3.92
N LEU A 45 23.62 18.20 -4.87
CA LEU A 45 23.64 16.78 -5.22
C LEU A 45 24.17 15.90 -4.09
N VAL A 46 25.21 16.36 -3.39
CA VAL A 46 25.75 15.65 -2.22
C VAL A 46 24.75 15.67 -1.07
N ALA A 47 24.08 16.79 -0.80
CA ALA A 47 23.04 16.87 0.21
C ALA A 47 21.85 15.96 -0.12
N TYR A 48 21.41 15.91 -1.37
CA TYR A 48 20.36 15.00 -1.82
C TYR A 48 20.80 13.53 -1.73
N GLY A 49 22.02 13.21 -2.15
CA GLY A 49 22.59 11.86 -2.02
C GLY A 49 22.72 11.40 -0.56
N LEU A 50 23.10 12.31 0.35
CA LEU A 50 23.13 12.06 1.79
C LEU A 50 21.72 11.88 2.37
N LEU A 51 20.73 12.64 1.90
CA LEU A 51 19.34 12.50 2.29
C LEU A 51 18.76 11.15 1.83
N CYS A 52 19.00 10.76 0.58
CA CYS A 52 18.63 9.45 0.05
C CYS A 52 19.34 8.31 0.80
N ALA A 53 20.64 8.43 1.03
CA ALA A 53 21.39 7.43 1.79
C ALA A 53 20.93 7.33 3.24
N TRP A 54 20.53 8.44 3.87
CA TRP A 54 19.98 8.46 5.22
C TRP A 54 18.58 7.84 5.27
N SER A 55 17.71 8.14 4.30
CA SER A 55 16.39 7.52 4.15
C SER A 55 16.51 6.00 4.03
N LEU A 56 17.35 5.53 3.11
CA LEU A 56 17.58 4.10 2.88
C LEU A 56 18.27 3.41 4.08
N ARG A 57 19.03 4.15 4.90
CA ARG A 57 19.62 3.62 6.15
C ARG A 57 18.59 3.50 7.26
N ASN A 58 17.59 4.38 7.30
CA ASN A 58 16.55 4.37 8.31
C ASN A 58 15.55 3.22 8.08
N ASP A 59 15.38 2.80 6.82
CA ASP A 59 14.55 1.64 6.45
C ASP A 59 15.17 0.28 6.82
N SER A 60 16.40 0.27 7.35
CA SER A 60 17.12 -0.97 7.72
C SER A 60 16.99 -1.38 9.19
N VAL A 61 16.20 -0.69 10.02
CA VAL A 61 16.10 -0.98 11.48
C VAL A 61 15.04 -2.04 11.83
N THR A 62 14.45 -2.73 10.85
CA THR A 62 13.62 -3.93 11.11
C THR A 62 13.87 -5.07 10.12
N LYS A 63 15.12 -5.47 9.91
CA LYS A 63 15.45 -6.78 9.33
C LYS A 63 16.61 -7.45 10.08
N THR A 64 16.31 -7.97 11.28
CA THR A 64 17.04 -9.10 11.87
C THR A 64 16.02 -10.06 12.46
N SER A 65 15.65 -11.08 11.70
CA SER A 65 15.09 -12.33 12.24
C SER A 65 15.62 -13.47 11.39
N THR A 66 16.94 -13.67 11.50
CA THR A 66 17.59 -14.94 11.19
C THR A 66 17.33 -15.88 12.36
N THR A 67 16.46 -16.85 12.11
CA THR A 67 16.62 -18.27 12.48
C THR A 67 17.51 -18.59 13.68
N ASN A 68 16.88 -18.97 14.78
CA ASN A 68 17.41 -19.98 15.70
C ASN A 68 16.28 -20.97 16.05
N PHE A 69 16.21 -22.04 15.26
CA PHE A 69 15.62 -23.30 15.69
C PHE A 69 16.62 -23.97 16.64
N THR A 70 16.37 -23.90 17.95
CA THR A 70 16.84 -24.92 18.90
C THR A 70 15.77 -25.15 19.96
N SER A 71 15.10 -26.29 19.82
CA SER A 71 14.26 -26.94 20.83
C SER A 71 14.97 -26.99 22.19
N VAL A 72 14.37 -26.46 23.25
CA VAL A 72 14.39 -27.08 24.59
C VAL A 72 13.08 -26.78 25.32
N ALA A 73 12.47 -27.87 25.78
CA ALA A 73 11.26 -27.98 26.59
C ALA A 73 11.15 -26.97 27.74
N SER A 74 9.92 -26.54 27.99
CA SER A 74 9.38 -26.38 29.34
C SER A 74 7.86 -26.53 29.28
N GLU A 75 7.35 -27.46 30.07
CA GLU A 75 5.96 -27.54 30.49
C GLU A 75 5.41 -26.17 30.87
N GLN A 76 4.10 -25.94 30.68
CA GLN A 76 3.19 -25.65 31.79
C GLN A 76 1.81 -25.23 31.24
N VAL A 77 0.80 -25.91 31.81
CA VAL A 77 -0.57 -25.45 32.07
C VAL A 77 -1.59 -25.55 30.92
N THR A 78 -2.34 -26.64 31.03
CA THR A 78 -3.68 -26.86 30.50
C THR A 78 -4.64 -25.79 31.01
N GLU A 79 -4.81 -24.69 30.29
CA GLU A 79 -5.95 -23.78 30.45
C GLU A 79 -6.96 -24.07 29.33
N ASN A 80 -8.01 -24.80 29.70
CA ASN A 80 -9.08 -25.26 28.84
C ASN A 80 -9.99 -24.06 28.50
N ARG A 81 -9.60 -23.21 27.54
CA ARG A 81 -10.47 -22.18 26.93
C ARG A 81 -11.14 -22.80 25.70
N PRO A 82 -12.46 -22.62 25.48
CA PRO A 82 -13.08 -23.09 24.25
C PRO A 82 -12.38 -22.41 23.07
N ALA A 83 -11.86 -23.22 22.15
CA ALA A 83 -11.24 -22.76 20.92
C ALA A 83 -12.29 -22.03 20.07
N THR A 84 -12.43 -20.73 20.29
CA THR A 84 -12.91 -19.84 19.24
C THR A 84 -11.80 -19.85 18.19
N SER A 85 -12.16 -20.22 16.97
CA SER A 85 -11.28 -20.44 15.81
C SER A 85 -10.19 -19.37 15.74
N ALA A 86 -8.96 -19.74 16.10
CA ALA A 86 -7.80 -18.83 16.06
C ALA A 86 -7.50 -18.28 14.65
N ASN A 87 -8.24 -18.73 13.63
CA ASN A 87 -8.11 -18.30 12.25
C ASN A 87 -9.16 -17.24 11.82
N ASP A 88 -10.27 -17.05 12.53
CA ASP A 88 -11.34 -16.08 12.17
C ASP A 88 -10.88 -14.61 12.27
N ASP A 89 -9.82 -14.36 13.04
CA ASP A 89 -9.24 -13.03 13.22
C ASP A 89 -8.04 -12.76 12.30
N SER A 90 -7.65 -13.74 11.47
CA SER A 90 -6.58 -13.58 10.50
C SER A 90 -7.08 -12.82 9.27
N VAL A 91 -6.36 -11.76 8.90
CA VAL A 91 -6.71 -10.90 7.77
C VAL A 91 -5.47 -10.67 6.93
N LEU A 92 -5.63 -10.81 5.62
CA LEU A 92 -4.59 -10.47 4.66
C LEU A 92 -4.89 -9.11 4.03
N VAL A 93 -3.91 -8.23 3.96
CA VAL A 93 -3.98 -6.99 3.18
C VAL A 93 -2.95 -7.09 2.07
N VAL A 94 -3.39 -6.94 0.84
CA VAL A 94 -2.58 -7.11 -0.37
C VAL A 94 -2.62 -5.83 -1.17
N TYR A 95 -1.47 -5.38 -1.66
CA TYR A 95 -1.40 -4.20 -2.51
C TYR A 95 -0.70 -4.45 -3.84
N ALA A 96 -1.20 -3.78 -4.88
CA ALA A 96 -0.53 -3.61 -6.15
C ALA A 96 -0.46 -2.11 -6.44
N SER A 97 0.74 -1.55 -6.48
CA SER A 97 0.97 -0.10 -6.51
C SER A 97 2.05 0.27 -7.51
N GLU A 98 1.75 1.20 -8.42
CA GLU A 98 2.74 1.74 -9.37
C GLU A 98 3.58 2.88 -8.76
N THR A 99 2.92 3.81 -8.06
CA THR A 99 3.55 5.03 -7.52
C THR A 99 3.60 5.10 -5.99
N GLY A 100 3.15 4.06 -5.29
CA GLY A 100 3.12 4.00 -3.83
C GLY A 100 1.75 4.30 -3.21
N PHE A 101 0.81 4.92 -3.94
CA PHE A 101 -0.48 5.30 -3.36
C PHE A 101 -1.33 4.12 -2.83
N ALA A 102 -1.38 3.01 -3.58
CA ALA A 102 -2.11 1.82 -3.11
C ALA A 102 -1.47 1.20 -1.87
N GLU A 103 -0.13 1.24 -1.80
CA GLU A 103 0.64 0.77 -0.65
C GLU A 103 0.37 1.63 0.60
N GLU A 104 0.34 2.96 0.46
CA GLU A 104 0.00 3.86 1.57
C GLU A 104 -1.41 3.60 2.12
N LEU A 105 -2.39 3.36 1.24
CA LEU A 105 -3.75 3.00 1.65
C LEU A 105 -3.79 1.61 2.31
N ALA A 106 -2.95 0.68 1.86
CA ALA A 106 -2.87 -0.66 2.42
C ALA A 106 -2.25 -0.62 3.83
N GLN A 107 -1.23 0.22 4.04
CA GLN A 107 -0.66 0.49 5.36
C GLN A 107 -1.69 1.13 6.31
N GLN A 108 -2.50 2.08 5.83
CA GLN A 108 -3.59 2.65 6.65
C GLN A 108 -4.65 1.60 7.01
N THR A 109 -5.02 0.75 6.05
CA THR A 109 -5.96 -0.36 6.26
C THR A 109 -5.42 -1.35 7.29
N LEU A 110 -4.13 -1.68 7.21
CA LEU A 110 -3.42 -2.51 8.18
C LEU A 110 -3.50 -1.93 9.60
N GLU A 111 -3.22 -0.63 9.74
CA GLU A 111 -3.26 0.06 11.04
C GLU A 111 -4.66 0.05 11.66
N LEU A 112 -5.70 0.32 10.86
CA LEU A 112 -7.10 0.30 11.31
C LEU A 112 -7.51 -1.09 11.82
N LEU A 113 -7.21 -2.13 11.05
CA LEU A 113 -7.54 -3.51 11.42
C LEU A 113 -6.78 -3.98 12.66
N ARG A 114 -5.48 -3.64 12.76
CA ARG A 114 -4.66 -3.95 13.94
C ARG A 114 -5.15 -3.21 15.19
N ALA A 115 -5.57 -1.95 15.06
CA ALA A 115 -6.14 -1.19 16.16
C ALA A 115 -7.43 -1.83 16.72
N ALA A 116 -8.15 -2.59 15.88
CA ALA A 116 -9.32 -3.38 16.27
C ALA A 116 -8.99 -4.79 16.79
N GLY A 117 -7.71 -5.15 16.92
CA GLY A 117 -7.28 -6.43 17.47
C GLY A 117 -7.19 -7.58 16.48
N LYS A 118 -7.30 -7.31 15.16
CA LYS A 118 -7.10 -8.33 14.12
C LYS A 118 -5.64 -8.73 13.99
N VAL A 119 -5.42 -9.99 13.60
CA VAL A 119 -4.10 -10.49 13.22
C VAL A 119 -3.93 -10.23 11.73
N VAL A 120 -3.16 -9.21 11.39
CA VAL A 120 -3.09 -8.71 10.01
C VAL A 120 -1.69 -8.83 9.43
N GLU A 121 -1.61 -9.46 8.28
CA GLU A 121 -0.43 -9.53 7.41
C GLU A 121 -0.61 -8.57 6.23
N LEU A 122 0.45 -7.82 5.89
CA LEU A 122 0.49 -6.91 4.73
C LEU A 122 1.57 -7.42 3.79
N LEU A 123 1.23 -7.62 2.52
CA LEU A 123 2.19 -8.04 1.51
C LEU A 123 1.91 -7.38 0.14
N PRO A 124 2.93 -7.17 -0.69
CA PRO A 124 2.73 -6.82 -2.08
C PRO A 124 2.20 -8.02 -2.87
N LEU A 125 1.50 -7.77 -3.98
CA LEU A 125 0.80 -8.83 -4.73
C LEU A 125 1.76 -9.89 -5.32
N ASP A 126 3.02 -9.54 -5.60
CA ASP A 126 4.05 -10.44 -6.10
C ASP A 126 4.60 -11.41 -5.05
N GLU A 127 4.40 -11.12 -3.76
CA GLU A 127 4.75 -12.03 -2.65
C GLU A 127 3.55 -12.89 -2.21
N LEU A 128 2.36 -12.71 -2.82
CA LEU A 128 1.15 -13.45 -2.46
C LEU A 128 1.18 -14.87 -3.00
N SER A 129 0.98 -15.86 -2.12
CA SER A 129 0.77 -17.25 -2.52
C SER A 129 -0.72 -17.64 -2.52
N VAL A 130 -1.07 -18.63 -3.35
CA VAL A 130 -2.42 -19.20 -3.36
C VAL A 130 -2.73 -19.90 -2.04
N GLU A 131 -1.73 -20.52 -1.43
CA GLU A 131 -1.85 -21.20 -0.13
C GLU A 131 -2.22 -20.22 0.99
N GLN A 132 -1.70 -18.99 0.96
CA GLN A 132 -2.12 -17.93 1.88
C GLN A 132 -3.60 -17.61 1.67
N LEU A 133 -4.04 -17.42 0.43
CA LEU A 133 -5.45 -17.13 0.13
C LEU A 133 -6.41 -18.27 0.53
N GLN A 134 -5.95 -19.51 0.48
CA GLN A 134 -6.74 -20.68 0.89
C GLN A 134 -6.85 -20.82 2.42
N THR A 135 -5.92 -20.26 3.16
CA THR A 135 -5.83 -20.45 4.62
C THR A 135 -6.43 -19.30 5.42
N VAL A 136 -6.44 -18.08 4.86
CA VAL A 136 -7.04 -16.91 5.51
C VAL A 136 -8.55 -16.81 5.24
N PRO A 137 -9.37 -16.41 6.23
CA PRO A 137 -10.80 -16.19 6.01
C PRO A 137 -11.10 -14.86 5.30
N HIS A 138 -10.22 -13.86 5.44
CA HIS A 138 -10.48 -12.49 5.04
C HIS A 138 -9.28 -11.88 4.29
N ALA A 139 -9.54 -11.23 3.14
CA ALA A 139 -8.52 -10.50 2.38
C ALA A 139 -9.00 -9.14 1.85
N PHE A 140 -8.16 -8.12 1.95
CA PHE A 140 -8.36 -6.79 1.39
C PHE A 140 -7.36 -6.56 0.27
N PHE A 141 -7.82 -6.29 -0.94
CA PHE A 141 -6.97 -6.02 -2.09
C PHE A 141 -7.03 -4.55 -2.46
N LEU A 142 -5.89 -3.88 -2.57
CA LEU A 142 -5.77 -2.49 -3.00
C LEU A 142 -4.90 -2.43 -4.25
N ALA A 143 -5.49 -2.13 -5.40
CA ALA A 143 -4.81 -2.27 -6.68
C ALA A 143 -4.92 -1.00 -7.52
N SER A 144 -3.78 -0.41 -7.89
CA SER A 144 -3.72 0.61 -8.95
C SER A 144 -3.69 -0.03 -10.33
N THR A 145 -4.28 0.66 -11.30
CA THR A 145 -4.22 0.28 -12.71
C THR A 145 -3.12 1.10 -13.41
N ALA A 146 -2.27 0.44 -14.20
CA ALA A 146 -1.31 1.12 -15.07
C ALA A 146 -1.98 1.57 -16.38
N GLY A 147 -1.31 2.45 -17.14
CA GLY A 147 -1.91 3.26 -18.22
C GLY A 147 -2.84 2.54 -19.20
N ASP A 148 -2.47 1.33 -19.65
CA ASP A 148 -3.24 0.56 -20.65
C ASP A 148 -4.13 -0.52 -20.01
N GLY A 149 -4.53 -0.34 -18.76
CA GLY A 149 -5.34 -1.33 -18.03
C GLY A 149 -4.54 -2.48 -17.42
N GLU A 150 -3.22 -2.41 -17.52
CA GLU A 150 -2.29 -3.43 -17.08
C GLU A 150 -2.10 -3.42 -15.55
N PRO A 151 -1.68 -4.55 -14.95
CA PRO A 151 -1.16 -4.55 -13.59
C PRO A 151 0.06 -3.62 -13.45
N PRO A 152 0.32 -3.08 -12.25
CA PRO A 152 1.62 -2.51 -11.92
C PRO A 152 2.74 -3.51 -12.18
N VAL A 153 3.94 -3.03 -12.54
CA VAL A 153 5.02 -3.88 -13.07
C VAL A 153 5.34 -5.09 -12.18
N HIS A 154 5.37 -4.91 -10.86
CA HIS A 154 5.65 -6.01 -9.92
C HIS A 154 4.54 -7.06 -9.88
N ALA A 155 3.29 -6.66 -10.09
CA ALA A 155 2.13 -7.53 -10.06
C ALA A 155 1.94 -8.36 -11.36
N PHE A 156 2.74 -8.11 -12.40
CA PHE A 156 2.56 -8.73 -13.72
C PHE A 156 2.68 -10.26 -13.69
N GLU A 157 3.69 -10.79 -12.99
CA GLU A 157 3.90 -12.24 -12.89
C GLU A 157 2.74 -12.94 -12.16
N PHE A 158 2.24 -12.33 -11.08
CA PHE A 158 1.05 -12.84 -10.38
C PHE A 158 -0.18 -12.86 -11.30
N ALA A 159 -0.38 -11.79 -12.09
CA ALA A 159 -1.50 -11.70 -13.02
C ALA A 159 -1.44 -12.79 -14.11
N GLU A 160 -0.27 -13.01 -14.72
CA GLU A 160 -0.12 -14.00 -15.79
C GLU A 160 -0.12 -15.45 -15.28
N GLU A 161 0.56 -15.73 -14.17
CA GLU A 161 0.77 -17.11 -13.72
C GLU A 161 -0.32 -17.59 -12.75
N VAL A 162 -0.72 -16.75 -11.80
CA VAL A 162 -1.67 -17.14 -10.75
C VAL A 162 -3.10 -16.86 -11.19
N MET A 163 -3.35 -15.66 -11.74
CA MET A 163 -4.71 -15.25 -12.13
C MET A 163 -5.23 -15.92 -13.42
N SER A 164 -4.36 -16.56 -14.20
CA SER A 164 -4.76 -17.35 -15.38
C SER A 164 -5.41 -18.70 -15.03
N SER A 165 -5.21 -19.20 -13.81
CA SER A 165 -5.72 -20.50 -13.34
C SER A 165 -6.91 -20.35 -12.39
N LYS A 166 -7.72 -21.40 -12.24
CA LYS A 166 -8.78 -21.46 -11.22
C LYS A 166 -8.22 -22.15 -9.98
N HIS A 167 -8.41 -21.52 -8.83
CA HIS A 167 -8.08 -22.05 -7.51
C HIS A 167 -9.37 -22.18 -6.69
N ASP A 168 -9.39 -23.08 -5.71
CA ASP A 168 -10.50 -23.15 -4.75
C ASP A 168 -10.25 -22.12 -3.66
N LEU A 169 -10.99 -21.02 -3.70
CA LEU A 169 -10.99 -19.94 -2.70
C LEU A 169 -12.36 -19.81 -2.02
N SER A 170 -13.15 -20.89 -1.99
CA SER A 170 -14.54 -20.88 -1.49
C SER A 170 -14.70 -20.52 0.00
N SER A 171 -13.61 -20.63 0.77
CA SER A 171 -13.51 -20.20 2.17
C SER A 171 -13.15 -18.72 2.34
N LEU A 172 -12.62 -18.07 1.29
CA LEU A 172 -12.14 -16.69 1.35
C LEU A 172 -13.30 -15.71 1.20
N THR A 173 -13.35 -14.73 2.10
CA THR A 173 -14.16 -13.53 1.95
C THR A 173 -13.23 -12.35 1.65
N TYR A 174 -13.54 -11.54 0.65
CA TYR A 174 -12.64 -10.48 0.21
C TYR A 174 -13.36 -9.16 -0.13
N VAL A 175 -12.58 -8.08 -0.19
CA VAL A 175 -13.01 -6.78 -0.73
C VAL A 175 -11.87 -6.19 -1.58
N VAL A 176 -12.24 -5.46 -2.64
CA VAL A 176 -11.29 -4.82 -3.56
C VAL A 176 -11.49 -3.32 -3.57
N LEU A 177 -10.40 -2.58 -3.38
CA LEU A 177 -10.26 -1.16 -3.71
C LEU A 177 -9.48 -1.03 -5.02
N ALA A 178 -10.16 -0.62 -6.08
CA ALA A 178 -9.56 -0.41 -7.39
C ALA A 178 -9.26 1.07 -7.59
N LEU A 179 -7.99 1.43 -7.74
CA LEU A 179 -7.54 2.80 -8.00
C LEU A 179 -7.33 2.99 -9.50
N GLY A 180 -7.89 4.06 -10.04
CA GLY A 180 -7.76 4.43 -11.44
C GLY A 180 -8.07 5.90 -11.69
N ASP A 181 -8.10 6.28 -12.96
CA ASP A 181 -8.49 7.61 -13.43
C ASP A 181 -9.43 7.42 -14.62
N SER A 182 -10.64 7.96 -14.52
CA SER A 182 -11.71 7.83 -15.52
C SER A 182 -11.40 8.55 -16.83
N SER A 183 -10.33 9.35 -16.88
CA SER A 183 -9.78 9.94 -18.09
C SER A 183 -9.12 8.93 -19.02
N TYR A 184 -8.83 7.71 -18.52
CA TYR A 184 -8.30 6.59 -19.30
C TYR A 184 -9.42 5.61 -19.65
N ASP A 185 -9.33 5.02 -20.85
CA ASP A 185 -10.33 4.05 -21.33
C ASP A 185 -10.42 2.82 -20.41
N GLU A 186 -9.28 2.36 -19.91
CA GLU A 186 -9.15 1.20 -19.03
C GLU A 186 -9.28 1.56 -17.54
N TYR A 187 -10.30 2.34 -17.21
CA TYR A 187 -10.60 2.77 -15.84
C TYR A 187 -10.76 1.59 -14.88
N CYS A 188 -9.93 1.56 -13.82
CA CYS A 188 -9.91 0.53 -12.77
C CYS A 188 -9.76 -0.91 -13.30
N ALA A 189 -9.24 -1.09 -14.53
CA ALA A 189 -9.23 -2.39 -15.21
C ALA A 189 -8.51 -3.48 -14.41
N PHE A 190 -7.37 -3.20 -13.78
CA PHE A 190 -6.66 -4.23 -13.03
C PHE A 190 -7.40 -4.65 -11.76
N GLY A 191 -7.98 -3.70 -11.02
CA GLY A 191 -8.83 -4.02 -9.86
C GLY A 191 -10.09 -4.81 -10.25
N ARG A 192 -10.67 -4.52 -11.42
CA ARG A 192 -11.77 -5.32 -12.01
C ARG A 192 -11.32 -6.74 -12.35
N GLN A 193 -10.11 -6.92 -12.90
CA GLN A 193 -9.55 -8.23 -13.20
C GLN A 193 -9.34 -9.07 -11.93
N ILE A 194 -8.81 -8.46 -10.85
CA ILE A 194 -8.66 -9.13 -9.55
C ILE A 194 -10.02 -9.61 -9.02
N ASP A 195 -11.02 -8.72 -9.01
CA ASP A 195 -12.37 -9.07 -8.53
C ASP A 195 -12.99 -10.21 -9.37
N ALA A 196 -12.92 -10.12 -10.69
CA ALA A 196 -13.43 -11.17 -11.58
C ALA A 196 -12.70 -12.51 -11.38
N TRP A 197 -11.39 -12.49 -11.14
CA TRP A 197 -10.61 -13.68 -10.83
C TRP A 197 -11.01 -14.32 -9.50
N LEU A 198 -11.18 -13.52 -8.44
CA LEU A 198 -11.60 -14.00 -7.13
C LEU A 198 -12.99 -14.66 -7.18
N GLN A 199 -13.95 -14.02 -7.87
CA GLN A 199 -15.27 -14.61 -8.09
C GLN A 199 -15.21 -15.92 -8.87
N ARG A 200 -14.36 -15.99 -9.91
CA ARG A 200 -14.15 -17.22 -10.70
C ARG A 200 -13.56 -18.37 -9.87
N CYS A 201 -12.82 -18.05 -8.83
CA CYS A 201 -12.26 -18.96 -7.83
C CYS A 201 -13.22 -19.27 -6.66
N ASP A 202 -14.50 -18.89 -6.78
CA ASP A 202 -15.57 -19.12 -5.80
C ASP A 202 -15.40 -18.36 -4.47
N ALA A 203 -14.51 -17.36 -4.41
CA ALA A 203 -14.37 -16.48 -3.25
C ALA A 203 -15.61 -15.58 -3.09
N LYS A 204 -15.88 -15.16 -1.85
CA LYS A 204 -17.08 -14.37 -1.51
C LYS A 204 -16.74 -12.89 -1.37
N ALA A 205 -17.33 -12.04 -2.19
CA ALA A 205 -17.24 -10.60 -1.97
C ALA A 205 -17.99 -10.23 -0.69
N ALA A 206 -17.31 -9.56 0.25
CA ALA A 206 -17.94 -9.00 1.44
C ALA A 206 -18.77 -7.75 1.12
N ASP A 207 -18.33 -6.97 0.14
CA ASP A 207 -19.01 -5.79 -0.40
C ASP A 207 -18.70 -5.65 -1.89
N GLU A 208 -19.39 -4.75 -2.57
CA GLU A 208 -19.06 -4.36 -3.95
C GLU A 208 -17.65 -3.73 -3.99
N ARG A 209 -16.91 -4.02 -5.06
CA ARG A 209 -15.62 -3.39 -5.32
C ARG A 209 -15.79 -1.87 -5.34
N ILE A 210 -14.95 -1.17 -4.59
CA ILE A 210 -14.92 0.29 -4.59
C ILE A 210 -13.94 0.75 -5.67
N GLU A 211 -14.43 1.52 -6.64
CA GLU A 211 -13.61 2.15 -7.67
C GLU A 211 -13.33 3.60 -7.27
N VAL A 212 -12.05 3.97 -7.25
CA VAL A 212 -11.59 5.31 -6.87
C VAL A 212 -11.10 6.01 -8.13
N ASP A 213 -11.74 7.13 -8.46
CA ASP A 213 -11.36 8.01 -9.56
C ASP A 213 -10.43 9.12 -9.07
N ASP A 214 -9.17 9.13 -9.52
CA ASP A 214 -8.15 10.15 -9.21
C ASP A 214 -8.10 10.55 -7.71
N ALA A 215 -8.01 9.53 -6.85
CA ALA A 215 -8.00 9.68 -5.39
C ALA A 215 -9.23 10.41 -4.82
N ASP A 216 -10.41 10.24 -5.42
CA ASP A 216 -11.68 10.81 -4.96
C ASP A 216 -11.89 10.57 -3.45
N PRO A 217 -12.01 11.65 -2.65
CA PRO A 217 -12.18 11.54 -1.20
C PRO A 217 -13.43 10.78 -0.78
N LEU A 218 -14.50 10.81 -1.59
CA LEU A 218 -15.74 10.14 -1.24
C LEU A 218 -15.57 8.62 -1.34
N ALA A 219 -15.00 8.10 -2.42
CA ALA A 219 -14.65 6.69 -2.55
C ALA A 219 -13.67 6.22 -1.46
N LEU A 220 -12.64 7.02 -1.14
CA LEU A 220 -11.70 6.70 -0.06
C LEU A 220 -12.36 6.70 1.32
N SER A 221 -13.31 7.59 1.58
CA SER A 221 -14.07 7.58 2.83
C SER A 221 -15.00 6.37 2.94
N ALA A 222 -15.57 5.90 1.83
CA ALA A 222 -16.37 4.68 1.79
C ALA A 222 -15.50 3.45 2.09
N TRP A 223 -14.28 3.39 1.55
CA TRP A 223 -13.31 2.36 1.89
C TRP A 223 -12.99 2.32 3.38
N GLN A 224 -12.68 3.49 3.97
CA GLN A 224 -12.39 3.57 5.41
C GLN A 224 -13.58 3.10 6.26
N ALA A 225 -14.80 3.53 5.93
CA ALA A 225 -16.00 3.11 6.63
C ALA A 225 -16.23 1.59 6.57
N LEU A 226 -15.99 0.98 5.40
CA LEU A 226 -16.07 -0.47 5.23
C LEU A 226 -15.05 -1.21 6.10
N VAL A 227 -13.81 -0.74 6.11
CA VAL A 227 -12.74 -1.32 6.94
C VAL A 227 -13.09 -1.21 8.43
N GLU A 228 -13.62 -0.06 8.86
CA GLU A 228 -14.08 0.16 10.24
C GLU A 228 -15.28 -0.72 10.61
N GLU A 229 -16.22 -0.94 9.70
CA GLU A 229 -17.35 -1.86 9.93
C GLU A 229 -16.87 -3.30 10.09
N PHE A 230 -15.99 -3.76 9.20
CA PHE A 230 -15.37 -5.08 9.31
C PHE A 230 -14.60 -5.24 10.63
N ALA A 231 -13.83 -4.21 11.01
CA ALA A 231 -13.10 -4.15 12.27
C ALA A 231 -14.05 -4.19 13.48
N GLY A 232 -15.18 -3.49 13.45
CA GLY A 232 -16.16 -3.41 14.54
C GLY A 232 -16.98 -4.68 14.76
N ASN A 233 -17.14 -5.50 13.71
CA ASN A 233 -17.79 -6.81 13.80
C ASN A 233 -16.97 -7.83 14.63
N ALA A 234 -15.69 -7.53 14.90
CA ALA A 234 -14.83 -8.29 15.77
C ALA A 234 -14.86 -7.74 17.20
N GLN A 235 -15.82 -8.20 18.00
CA GLN A 235 -15.91 -7.80 19.39
C GLN A 235 -14.62 -8.18 20.15
N PRO A 236 -13.95 -7.25 20.85
CA PRO A 236 -12.78 -7.58 21.67
C PRO A 236 -13.24 -8.42 22.86
N SER A 237 -12.64 -9.60 23.05
CA SER A 237 -12.83 -10.40 24.26
C SER A 237 -12.22 -9.67 25.45
N LEU A 238 -13.08 -9.07 26.30
CA LEU A 238 -12.72 -8.50 27.61
C LEU A 238 -12.31 -9.59 28.62
#